data_AF-A0A817XWX5-F1
#
_entry.id   AF-A0A817XWX5-F1
#
_cell.length_a   1.000
_cell.length_b   1.000
_cell.length_c   1.000
_cell.angle_alpha   90.00
_cell.angle_beta   90.00
_cell.angle_gamma   90.00
#
_symmetry.space_group_name_H-M   'P 1'
#
loop_
_entity.id
_entity.type
_entity.pdbx_description
1 polymer ?
#
loop_
_entity_poly.entity_id
_entity_poly.type
_entity_poly.pdbx_seq_one_letter_code
_entity_poly.pdbx_strand_id
1 'polypeptide(L)'
;MATSLAYLASVQKMLTRYGMSTYVAFGNIGNLLAIAVFIQPEQRRNACSLYLLTMTVFNICCLNVGIIPIIYTLDYYDITTATLLGCQMQFYFRHVFFQMLRTAKALSCMDRYAICSSNVRFRALSHPKVAIYVIIGCFISWSLIIIFFSWIRSVQNNSCNIFNETYAMIYTIYYMMVSGVIPPLMMTIFSVLVLKNLRSLRRRIQPGRRNEVENHPPIRIIRKRDRDLMKMIFIEVMFYVITTLPFSVYLVYKLITDPLIKSQQRKQIETFINYFLQSFMLYFNTAVPFYIYVATSPAFRRELKRVFIKLYAGMTGKQIRDEQHTRGMTTIARP
;
A
#
# COMPACT_ATOMS: atom_id res chain seq x y z
N MET A 1 14.56 38.48 -1.07
CA MET A 1 13.15 38.02 -1.10
C MET A 1 12.84 37.18 -2.34
N ALA A 2 13.20 37.62 -3.55
CA ALA A 2 13.11 36.79 -4.77
C ALA A 2 14.00 35.52 -4.72
N THR A 3 15.12 35.59 -3.98
CA THR A 3 16.09 34.50 -3.82
C THR A 3 15.53 33.27 -3.07
N SER A 4 14.73 33.46 -2.01
CA SER A 4 14.13 32.35 -1.28
C SER A 4 13.03 31.66 -2.08
N LEU A 5 12.24 32.42 -2.83
CA LEU A 5 11.18 31.90 -3.72
C LEU A 5 11.78 31.01 -4.83
N ALA A 6 12.85 31.48 -5.48
CA ALA A 6 13.58 30.71 -6.49
C ALA A 6 14.21 29.43 -5.91
N TYR A 7 14.67 29.48 -4.66
CA TYR A 7 15.27 28.33 -3.99
C TYR A 7 14.28 27.19 -3.76
N LEU A 8 13.09 27.46 -3.21
CA LEU A 8 12.05 26.44 -2.99
C LEU A 8 11.62 25.75 -4.29
N ALA A 9 11.42 26.52 -5.36
CA ALA A 9 11.08 25.98 -6.68
C ALA A 9 12.22 25.13 -7.26
N SER A 10 13.47 25.55 -7.08
CA SER A 10 14.66 24.78 -7.49
C SER A 10 14.75 23.44 -6.74
N VAL A 11 14.56 23.46 -5.42
CA VAL A 11 14.55 22.24 -4.60
C VAL A 11 13.43 21.29 -5.05
N GLN A 12 12.22 21.81 -5.29
CA GLN A 12 11.12 21.01 -5.83
C GLN A 12 11.47 20.37 -7.17
N LYS A 13 12.10 21.12 -8.08
CA LYS A 13 12.55 20.60 -9.38
C LYS A 13 13.58 19.48 -9.22
N MET A 14 14.56 19.65 -8.32
CA MET A 14 15.57 18.63 -8.03
C MET A 14 14.95 17.36 -7.41
N LEU A 15 14.02 17.51 -6.48
CA LEU A 15 13.29 16.39 -5.87
C LEU A 15 12.44 15.64 -6.90
N THR A 16 11.76 16.33 -7.81
CA THR A 16 11.04 15.70 -8.90
C THR A 16 11.99 14.95 -9.82
N ARG A 17 13.04 15.63 -10.32
CA ARG A 17 13.94 15.04 -11.32
C ARG A 17 14.71 13.84 -10.79
N TYR A 18 15.32 13.93 -9.61
CA TYR A 18 16.21 12.89 -9.10
C TYR A 18 15.51 11.97 -8.09
N GLY A 19 14.75 12.55 -7.16
CA GLY A 19 14.07 11.77 -6.12
C GLY A 19 12.95 10.90 -6.69
N MET A 20 12.04 11.49 -7.49
CA MET A 20 10.95 10.71 -8.06
C MET A 20 11.40 9.72 -9.13
N SER A 21 12.44 10.03 -9.93
CA SER A 21 13.06 9.06 -10.85
C SER A 21 13.62 7.85 -10.11
N THR A 22 14.24 8.08 -8.94
CA THR A 22 14.71 7.01 -8.06
C THR A 22 13.55 6.16 -7.57
N TYR A 23 12.41 6.76 -7.20
CA TYR A 23 11.20 6.02 -6.83
C TYR A 23 10.65 5.18 -7.97
N VAL A 24 10.64 5.68 -9.20
CA VAL A 24 10.20 4.91 -10.37
C VAL A 24 11.15 3.73 -10.62
N ALA A 25 12.46 3.95 -10.62
CA ALA A 25 13.43 2.89 -10.88
C ALA A 25 13.40 1.78 -9.81
N PHE A 26 13.67 2.14 -8.56
CA PHE A 26 13.73 1.18 -7.46
C PHE A 26 12.34 0.64 -7.10
N GLY A 27 11.31 1.49 -7.15
CA GLY A 27 9.94 1.07 -6.89
C GLY A 27 9.42 0.06 -7.91
N ASN A 28 9.67 0.23 -9.22
CA ASN A 28 9.27 -0.78 -10.21
C ASN A 28 10.04 -2.09 -10.00
N ILE A 29 11.36 -2.05 -9.81
CA ILE A 29 12.16 -3.26 -9.54
C ILE A 29 11.64 -3.99 -8.30
N GLY A 30 11.47 -3.28 -7.19
CA GLY A 30 11.00 -3.87 -5.94
C GLY A 30 9.60 -4.46 -6.05
N ASN A 31 8.65 -3.75 -6.67
CA ASN A 31 7.28 -4.25 -6.82
C ASN A 31 7.19 -5.43 -7.81
N LEU A 32 7.98 -5.46 -8.88
CA LEU A 32 8.04 -6.61 -9.79
C LEU A 32 8.55 -7.87 -9.09
N LEU A 33 9.62 -7.74 -8.28
CA LEU A 33 10.13 -8.84 -7.47
C LEU A 33 9.11 -9.28 -6.40
N ALA A 34 8.39 -8.34 -5.78
CA ALA A 34 7.32 -8.66 -4.85
C ALA A 34 6.18 -9.43 -5.52
N ILE A 35 5.76 -9.02 -6.72
CA ILE A 35 4.77 -9.74 -7.53
C ILE A 35 5.25 -11.16 -7.84
N ALA A 36 6.51 -11.32 -8.27
CA ALA A 36 7.09 -12.63 -8.54
C ALA A 36 7.08 -13.57 -7.30
N VAL A 37 7.20 -13.02 -6.09
CA VAL A 37 7.05 -13.78 -4.84
C VAL A 37 5.58 -14.11 -4.57
N PHE A 38 4.67 -13.14 -4.65
CA PHE A 38 3.27 -13.34 -4.24
C PHE A 38 2.41 -14.08 -5.27
N ILE A 39 2.81 -14.12 -6.55
CA ILE A 39 2.10 -14.86 -7.60
C ILE A 39 2.27 -16.39 -7.46
N GLN A 40 3.25 -16.83 -6.67
CA GLN A 40 3.50 -18.26 -6.47
C GLN A 40 2.24 -18.98 -5.95
N PRO A 41 1.90 -20.19 -6.46
CA PRO A 41 0.69 -20.91 -6.07
C PRO A 41 0.53 -21.11 -4.55
N GLU A 42 1.63 -21.34 -3.84
CA GLU A 42 1.63 -21.49 -2.37
C GLU A 42 1.20 -20.20 -1.63
N GLN A 43 1.52 -19.03 -2.20
CA GLN A 43 1.18 -17.74 -1.62
C GLN A 43 -0.27 -17.36 -1.94
N ARG A 44 -0.76 -17.60 -3.15
CA ARG A 44 -2.14 -17.29 -3.57
C ARG A 44 -3.22 -18.05 -2.77
N ARG A 45 -2.85 -19.13 -2.08
CA ARG A 45 -3.73 -19.84 -1.13
C ARG A 45 -4.00 -19.05 0.17
N ASN A 46 -3.34 -17.92 0.39
CA ASN A 46 -3.52 -17.07 1.56
C ASN A 46 -4.19 -15.75 1.15
N ALA A 47 -5.34 -15.42 1.74
CA ALA A 47 -6.09 -14.20 1.43
C ALA A 47 -5.24 -12.92 1.63
N CYS A 48 -4.47 -12.83 2.71
CA CYS A 48 -3.54 -11.72 2.90
C CYS A 48 -2.52 -11.57 1.78
N SER A 49 -1.94 -12.67 1.29
CA SER A 49 -0.97 -12.61 0.19
C SER A 49 -1.62 -12.10 -1.09
N LEU A 50 -2.92 -12.35 -1.31
CA LEU A 50 -3.67 -11.77 -2.42
C LEU A 50 -3.86 -10.26 -2.24
N TYR A 51 -4.19 -9.77 -1.04
CA TYR A 51 -4.25 -8.33 -0.78
C TYR A 51 -2.89 -7.65 -0.98
N LEU A 52 -1.80 -8.28 -0.51
CA LEU A 52 -0.44 -7.77 -0.73
C LEU A 52 -0.04 -7.79 -2.21
N LEU A 53 -0.41 -8.84 -2.96
CA LEU A 53 -0.22 -8.89 -4.41
C LEU A 53 -0.94 -7.74 -5.10
N THR A 54 -2.24 -7.55 -4.81
CA THR A 54 -3.05 -6.45 -5.34
C THR A 54 -2.39 -5.10 -5.03
N MET A 55 -1.94 -4.89 -3.80
CA MET A 55 -1.24 -3.68 -3.41
C MET A 55 0.04 -3.46 -4.24
N THR A 56 0.86 -4.49 -4.44
CA THR A 56 2.09 -4.38 -5.25
C THR A 56 1.82 -4.08 -6.72
N VAL A 57 0.72 -4.61 -7.29
CA VAL A 57 0.29 -4.26 -8.65
C VAL A 57 -0.12 -2.78 -8.72
N PHE A 58 -0.96 -2.32 -7.79
CA PHE A 58 -1.36 -0.91 -7.77
C PHE A 58 -0.22 0.05 -7.42
N ASN A 59 0.80 -0.39 -6.68
CA ASN A 59 2.03 0.40 -6.50
C ASN A 59 2.72 0.70 -7.84
N ILE A 60 2.85 -0.29 -8.73
CA ILE A 60 3.39 -0.09 -10.09
C ILE A 60 2.51 0.89 -10.87
N CYS A 61 1.20 0.71 -10.84
CA CYS A 61 0.28 1.62 -11.51
C CYS A 61 0.41 3.07 -10.98
N CYS A 62 0.50 3.25 -9.65
CA CYS A 62 0.73 4.56 -9.02
C CYS A 62 2.05 5.19 -9.44
N LEU A 63 3.15 4.42 -9.44
CA LEU A 63 4.47 4.92 -9.84
C LEU A 63 4.44 5.39 -11.30
N ASN A 64 3.95 4.55 -12.21
CA ASN A 64 4.02 4.87 -13.63
C ASN A 64 3.00 5.93 -14.05
N VAL A 65 1.73 5.80 -13.66
CA VAL A 65 0.69 6.76 -14.05
C VAL A 65 0.76 8.05 -13.22
N GLY A 66 1.27 7.97 -12.00
CA GLY A 66 1.38 9.12 -11.11
C GLY A 66 2.64 9.95 -11.35
N ILE A 67 3.81 9.32 -11.40
CA ILE A 67 5.10 10.02 -11.38
C ILE A 67 5.61 10.35 -12.79
N ILE A 68 5.50 9.44 -13.75
CA ILE A 68 6.08 9.64 -15.09
C ILE A 68 5.56 10.94 -15.73
N PRO A 69 4.25 11.27 -15.68
CA PRO A 69 3.78 12.55 -16.18
C PRO A 69 4.45 13.73 -15.45
N ILE A 70 4.61 13.68 -14.13
CA ILE A 70 5.22 14.76 -13.33
C ILE A 70 6.70 14.97 -13.71
N ILE A 71 7.44 13.90 -14.03
CA ILE A 71 8.83 14.02 -14.50
C ILE A 71 8.85 14.58 -15.92
N TYR A 72 7.97 14.09 -16.79
CA TYR A 72 7.90 14.52 -18.19
C TYR A 72 7.61 16.01 -18.33
N THR A 73 6.75 16.57 -17.46
CA THR A 73 6.40 17.99 -17.46
C THR A 73 7.53 18.93 -17.03
N LEU A 74 8.66 18.41 -16.55
CA LEU A 74 9.84 19.24 -16.25
C LEU A 74 10.54 19.78 -17.49
N ASP A 75 10.48 19.05 -18.60
CA ASP A 75 11.21 19.34 -19.84
C ASP A 75 10.27 19.50 -21.04
N TYR A 76 9.04 19.00 -20.94
CA TYR A 76 8.07 19.00 -22.02
C TYR A 76 6.76 19.67 -21.63
N TYR A 77 5.97 19.98 -22.64
CA TYR A 77 4.65 20.55 -22.48
C TYR A 77 3.71 19.65 -21.67
N ASP A 78 2.98 20.23 -20.72
CA ASP A 78 2.15 19.49 -19.78
C ASP A 78 0.79 19.14 -20.35
N ILE A 79 0.70 17.92 -20.90
CA ILE A 79 -0.53 17.33 -21.45
C ILE A 79 -1.65 17.28 -20.39
N THR A 80 -1.29 17.16 -19.11
CA THR A 80 -2.24 17.03 -18.00
C THR A 80 -2.93 18.34 -17.66
N THR A 81 -2.31 19.47 -18.00
CA THR A 81 -2.91 20.80 -17.91
C THR A 81 -3.29 21.38 -19.26
N ALA A 82 -2.88 20.75 -20.37
CA ALA A 82 -3.19 21.20 -21.71
C ALA A 82 -4.62 20.88 -22.15
N THR A 83 -5.09 19.69 -21.77
CA THR A 83 -6.38 19.16 -22.23
C THR A 83 -7.26 18.81 -21.04
N LEU A 84 -8.55 19.12 -21.16
CA LEU A 84 -9.54 18.74 -20.15
C LEU A 84 -9.54 17.23 -19.91
N LEU A 85 -9.51 16.44 -20.99
CA LEU A 85 -9.48 14.98 -20.92
C LEU A 85 -8.22 14.46 -20.20
N GLY A 86 -7.05 15.03 -20.48
CA GLY A 86 -5.80 14.66 -19.81
C GLY A 86 -5.85 14.93 -18.31
N CYS A 87 -6.33 16.11 -17.90
CA CYS A 87 -6.55 16.50 -16.51
C CYS A 87 -7.47 15.52 -15.78
N GLN A 88 -8.62 15.20 -16.38
CA GLN A 88 -9.61 14.31 -15.81
C GLN A 88 -9.09 12.87 -15.68
N MET A 89 -8.51 12.32 -16.76
CA MET A 89 -7.99 10.95 -16.77
C MET A 89 -6.83 10.76 -15.80
N GLN A 90 -5.88 11.69 -15.75
CA GLN A 90 -4.76 11.59 -14.82
C GLN A 90 -5.26 11.60 -13.37
N PHE A 91 -6.19 12.50 -13.05
CA PHE A 91 -6.79 12.56 -11.72
C PHE A 91 -7.53 11.27 -11.37
N TYR A 92 -8.37 10.77 -12.29
CA TYR A 92 -9.13 9.54 -12.14
C TYR A 92 -8.22 8.36 -11.80
N PHE A 93 -7.26 8.03 -12.67
CA PHE A 93 -6.40 6.87 -12.48
C PHE A 93 -5.54 6.99 -11.23
N ARG A 94 -4.93 8.15 -11.00
CA ARG A 94 -4.12 8.39 -9.81
C ARG A 94 -4.92 8.13 -8.54
N HIS A 95 -6.17 8.62 -8.49
CA HIS A 95 -6.99 8.45 -7.31
C HIS A 95 -7.45 7.01 -7.14
N VAL A 96 -7.96 6.33 -8.18
CA VAL A 96 -8.36 4.91 -8.11
C VAL A 96 -7.21 4.04 -7.62
N PHE A 97 -6.01 4.19 -8.19
CA PHE A 97 -4.87 3.36 -7.82
C PHE A 97 -4.43 3.58 -6.38
N PHE A 98 -4.38 4.85 -5.92
CA PHE A 98 -4.07 5.13 -4.52
C PHE A 98 -5.13 4.60 -3.55
N GLN A 99 -6.42 4.67 -3.92
CA GLN A 99 -7.48 4.12 -3.08
C GLN A 99 -7.36 2.59 -2.98
N MET A 100 -7.14 1.92 -4.11
CA MET A 100 -6.96 0.47 -4.12
C MET A 100 -5.77 0.00 -3.31
N LEU A 101 -4.63 0.70 -3.41
CA LEU A 101 -3.46 0.44 -2.57
C LEU A 101 -3.80 0.53 -1.08
N ARG A 102 -4.46 1.62 -0.65
CA ARG A 102 -4.84 1.85 0.75
C ARG A 102 -5.85 0.83 1.25
N THR A 103 -6.86 0.53 0.45
CA THR A 103 -7.86 -0.48 0.78
C THR A 103 -7.25 -1.86 0.87
N ALA A 104 -6.39 -2.27 -0.07
CA ALA A 104 -5.70 -3.55 -0.02
C ALA A 104 -4.83 -3.68 1.24
N LYS A 105 -4.10 -2.62 1.61
CA LYS A 105 -3.32 -2.59 2.86
C LYS A 105 -4.22 -2.72 4.10
N ALA A 106 -5.35 -2.01 4.15
CA ALA A 106 -6.29 -2.11 5.28
C ALA A 106 -6.94 -3.50 5.36
N LEU A 107 -7.34 -4.07 4.22
CA LEU A 107 -7.88 -5.42 4.12
C LEU A 107 -6.86 -6.49 4.53
N SER A 108 -5.57 -6.29 4.23
CA SER A 108 -4.52 -7.19 4.72
C SER A 108 -4.46 -7.21 6.26
N CYS A 109 -4.62 -6.05 6.91
CA CYS A 109 -4.67 -5.96 8.38
C CYS A 109 -5.93 -6.63 8.95
N MET A 110 -7.08 -6.39 8.31
CA MET A 110 -8.35 -7.01 8.67
C MET A 110 -8.30 -8.53 8.52
N ASP A 111 -7.67 -9.04 7.46
CA ASP A 111 -7.47 -10.47 7.23
C ASP A 111 -6.60 -11.11 8.32
N ARG A 112 -5.50 -10.46 8.70
CA ARG A 112 -4.67 -10.91 9.82
C ARG A 112 -5.46 -10.95 11.13
N TYR A 113 -6.32 -9.96 11.37
CA TYR A 113 -7.24 -9.97 12.51
C TYR A 113 -8.23 -11.14 12.44
N ALA A 114 -8.86 -11.34 11.29
CA ALA A 114 -9.82 -12.41 11.04
C ALA A 114 -9.22 -13.79 11.36
N ILE A 115 -8.00 -14.08 10.91
CA ILE A 115 -7.30 -15.35 11.20
C ILE A 115 -7.01 -15.51 12.70
N CYS A 116 -6.61 -14.43 13.36
CA CYS A 116 -6.28 -14.47 14.79
C CYS A 116 -7.53 -14.47 15.70
N SER A 117 -8.72 -14.27 15.14
CA SER A 117 -9.97 -14.24 15.91
C SER A 117 -10.39 -15.64 16.35
N SER A 118 -10.96 -15.75 17.56
CA SER A 118 -11.55 -16.99 18.06
C SER A 118 -12.87 -17.34 17.36
N ASN A 119 -13.55 -16.34 16.80
CA ASN A 119 -14.87 -16.51 16.20
C ASN A 119 -14.75 -17.09 14.77
N VAL A 120 -15.43 -18.22 14.56
CA VAL A 120 -15.46 -18.96 13.29
C VAL A 120 -15.92 -18.09 12.12
N ARG A 121 -16.90 -17.20 12.34
CA ARG A 121 -17.47 -16.34 11.29
C ARG A 121 -16.43 -15.35 10.76
N PHE A 122 -15.68 -14.71 11.65
CA PHE A 122 -14.62 -13.80 11.22
C PHE A 122 -13.50 -14.55 10.48
N ARG A 123 -13.12 -15.75 10.93
CA ARG A 123 -12.11 -16.57 10.22
C ARG A 123 -12.55 -16.97 8.81
N ALA A 124 -13.83 -17.20 8.58
CA ALA A 124 -14.36 -17.56 7.26
C ALA A 124 -14.14 -16.44 6.22
N LEU A 125 -14.06 -15.18 6.65
CA LEU A 125 -13.76 -14.04 5.77
C LEU A 125 -12.33 -14.07 5.21
N SER A 126 -11.40 -14.79 5.86
CA SER A 126 -10.02 -14.94 5.40
C SER A 126 -9.84 -16.00 4.30
N HIS A 127 -10.93 -16.38 3.64
CA HIS A 127 -10.88 -17.33 2.53
C HIS A 127 -10.42 -16.63 1.24
N PRO A 128 -9.47 -17.20 0.46
CA PRO A 128 -8.95 -16.56 -0.76
C PRO A 128 -10.03 -16.19 -1.79
N LYS A 129 -11.08 -17.02 -1.93
CA LYS A 129 -12.21 -16.72 -2.82
C LYS A 129 -12.94 -15.44 -2.40
N VAL A 130 -13.19 -15.28 -1.09
CA VAL A 130 -13.82 -14.07 -0.54
C VAL A 130 -12.93 -12.86 -0.79
N ALA A 131 -11.61 -13.00 -0.59
CA ALA A 131 -10.67 -11.91 -0.85
C ALA A 131 -10.72 -11.41 -2.30
N ILE A 132 -10.83 -12.31 -3.29
CA ILE A 132 -10.96 -11.94 -4.70
C ILE A 132 -12.25 -11.13 -4.94
N TYR A 133 -13.39 -11.59 -4.44
CA TYR A 133 -14.65 -10.87 -4.58
C TYR A 133 -14.61 -9.49 -3.92
N VAL A 134 -13.98 -9.39 -2.73
CA VAL A 134 -13.81 -8.11 -2.02
C VAL A 134 -12.89 -7.17 -2.83
N ILE A 135 -11.78 -7.65 -3.38
CA ILE A 135 -10.88 -6.84 -4.21
C ILE A 135 -11.62 -6.27 -5.43
N ILE A 136 -12.37 -7.12 -6.16
CA ILE A 136 -13.14 -6.70 -7.34
C ILE A 136 -14.22 -5.69 -6.94
N GLY A 137 -14.97 -5.96 -5.87
CA GLY A 137 -16.01 -5.06 -5.37
C GLY A 137 -15.45 -3.69 -4.96
N CYS A 138 -14.30 -3.65 -4.27
CA CYS A 138 -13.61 -2.40 -3.93
C CYS A 138 -13.11 -1.66 -5.16
N PHE A 139 -12.59 -2.36 -6.17
CA PHE A 139 -12.15 -1.72 -7.41
C PHE A 139 -13.30 -1.03 -8.13
N ILE A 140 -14.43 -1.73 -8.27
CA ILE A 140 -15.63 -1.18 -8.92
C ILE A 140 -16.16 0.02 -8.12
N SER A 141 -16.28 -0.10 -6.79
CA SER A 141 -16.82 0.98 -5.96
C SER A 141 -15.96 2.24 -6.02
N TRP A 142 -14.65 2.11 -5.89
CA TRP A 142 -13.74 3.28 -5.98
C TRP A 142 -13.72 3.88 -7.37
N SER A 143 -13.79 3.04 -8.41
CA SER A 143 -13.86 3.49 -9.80
C SER A 143 -15.12 4.31 -10.07
N LEU A 144 -16.26 3.93 -9.50
CA LEU A 144 -17.53 4.66 -9.67
C LEU A 144 -17.55 5.98 -8.88
N ILE A 145 -17.12 5.96 -7.61
CA ILE A 145 -17.13 7.15 -6.74
C ILE A 145 -16.32 8.30 -7.35
N ILE A 146 -15.20 8.00 -8.00
CA ILE A 146 -14.30 9.04 -8.49
C ILE A 146 -14.75 9.67 -9.81
N ILE A 147 -15.64 9.03 -10.58
CA ILE A 147 -16.13 9.56 -11.87
C ILE A 147 -16.70 10.96 -11.68
N PHE A 148 -17.50 11.15 -10.63
CA PHE A 148 -18.09 12.45 -10.29
C PHE A 148 -17.03 13.54 -10.07
N PHE A 149 -16.06 13.29 -9.18
CA PHE A 149 -15.01 14.27 -8.88
C PHE A 149 -14.04 14.49 -10.04
N SER A 150 -13.90 13.51 -10.94
CA SER A 150 -13.15 13.67 -12.18
C SER A 150 -13.88 14.60 -13.14
N TRP A 151 -15.18 14.40 -13.33
CA TRP A 151 -16.00 15.18 -14.26
C TRP A 151 -16.02 16.67 -13.95
N ILE A 152 -16.15 17.04 -12.66
CA ILE A 152 -16.26 18.44 -12.23
C ILE A 152 -14.93 19.23 -12.29
N ARG A 153 -13.80 18.57 -12.63
CA ARG A 153 -12.53 19.27 -12.82
C ARG A 153 -12.50 19.98 -14.16
N SER A 154 -11.90 21.16 -14.17
CA SER A 154 -11.62 21.90 -15.40
C SER A 154 -10.17 22.39 -15.43
N VAL A 155 -9.80 22.97 -16.56
CA VAL A 155 -8.49 23.56 -16.80
C VAL A 155 -8.68 25.07 -16.92
N GLN A 156 -8.04 25.84 -16.05
CA GLN A 156 -7.94 27.30 -16.16
C GLN A 156 -6.53 27.72 -15.74
N ASN A 157 -5.93 28.70 -16.43
CA ASN A 157 -4.60 29.23 -16.13
C ASN A 157 -3.50 28.15 -15.97
N ASN A 158 -3.46 27.17 -16.89
CA ASN A 158 -2.55 26.01 -16.83
C ASN A 158 -2.62 25.21 -15.52
N SER A 159 -3.78 25.23 -14.86
CA SER A 159 -4.02 24.45 -13.64
C SER A 159 -5.25 23.57 -13.81
N CYS A 160 -5.08 22.29 -13.51
CA CYS A 160 -6.13 21.29 -13.46
C CYS A 160 -6.71 21.22 -12.04
N ASN A 161 -7.86 21.87 -11.80
CA ASN A 161 -8.47 21.89 -10.47
C ASN A 161 -10.00 21.96 -10.48
N ILE A 162 -10.59 21.83 -9.30
CA ILE A 162 -12.01 22.14 -9.06
C ILE A 162 -12.07 23.63 -8.70
N PHE A 163 -12.63 24.45 -9.58
CA PHE A 163 -12.70 25.90 -9.38
C PHE A 163 -13.91 26.37 -8.58
N ASN A 164 -14.96 25.55 -8.53
CA ASN A 164 -16.10 25.82 -7.67
C ASN A 164 -15.70 25.55 -6.21
N GLU A 165 -15.70 26.59 -5.38
CA GLU A 165 -15.24 26.55 -3.98
C GLU A 165 -15.98 25.52 -3.14
N THR A 166 -17.31 25.42 -3.30
CA THR A 166 -18.15 24.45 -2.59
C THR A 166 -17.73 23.02 -2.91
N TYR A 167 -17.56 22.68 -4.20
CA TYR A 167 -17.12 21.35 -4.59
C TYR A 167 -15.66 21.06 -4.21
N ALA A 168 -14.79 22.06 -4.23
CA ALA A 168 -13.40 21.94 -3.78
C ALA A 168 -13.31 21.64 -2.27
N MET A 169 -14.16 22.29 -1.46
CA MET A 169 -14.29 22.02 -0.03
C MET A 169 -14.80 20.60 0.22
N ILE A 170 -15.88 20.18 -0.45
CA ILE A 170 -16.43 18.82 -0.35
C ILE A 170 -15.37 17.78 -0.71
N TYR A 171 -14.64 17.97 -1.82
CA TYR A 171 -13.57 17.06 -2.22
C TYR A 171 -12.44 17.02 -1.19
N THR A 172 -12.06 18.16 -0.60
CA THR A 172 -11.01 18.23 0.42
C THR A 172 -11.39 17.44 1.67
N ILE A 173 -12.64 17.58 2.14
CA ILE A 173 -13.17 16.83 3.29
C ILE A 173 -13.20 15.33 2.96
N TYR A 174 -13.75 14.95 1.79
CA TYR A 174 -13.76 13.57 1.32
C TYR A 174 -12.35 12.98 1.28
N TYR A 175 -11.39 13.69 0.68
CA TYR A 175 -10.03 13.22 0.52
C TYR A 175 -9.32 13.08 1.86
N MET A 176 -9.53 14.04 2.79
CA MET A 176 -9.01 13.97 4.16
C MET A 176 -9.55 12.74 4.89
N MET A 177 -10.86 12.48 4.83
CA MET A 177 -11.47 11.33 5.52
C MET A 177 -11.00 10.01 4.93
N VAL A 178 -11.13 9.85 3.60
CA VAL A 178 -10.88 8.59 2.91
C VAL A 178 -9.39 8.30 2.76
N SER A 179 -8.52 9.31 2.78
CA SER A 179 -7.08 9.14 2.61
C SER A 179 -6.27 9.34 3.87
N GLY A 180 -6.64 10.34 4.65
CA GLY A 180 -5.86 10.77 5.80
C GLY A 180 -6.28 10.18 7.14
N VAL A 181 -7.54 9.76 7.30
CA VAL A 181 -8.10 9.38 8.60
C VAL A 181 -8.54 7.92 8.62
N ILE A 182 -9.47 7.52 7.76
CA ILE A 182 -10.12 6.20 7.82
C ILE A 182 -9.10 5.06 7.62
N PRO A 183 -8.25 5.05 6.56
CA PRO A 183 -7.33 3.93 6.37
C PRO A 183 -6.28 3.79 7.49
N PRO A 184 -5.58 4.86 7.92
CA PRO A 184 -4.67 4.78 9.07
C PRO A 184 -5.34 4.28 10.36
N LEU A 185 -6.54 4.77 10.69
CA LEU A 185 -7.28 4.35 11.87
C LEU A 185 -7.66 2.86 11.78
N MET A 186 -8.22 2.43 10.65
CA MET A 186 -8.55 1.01 10.44
C MET A 186 -7.32 0.12 10.57
N MET A 187 -6.22 0.46 9.88
CA MET A 187 -4.97 -0.31 9.94
C MET A 187 -4.43 -0.40 11.38
N THR A 188 -4.47 0.71 12.13
CA THR A 188 -3.99 0.77 13.51
C THR A 188 -4.87 -0.06 14.45
N ILE A 189 -6.19 0.10 14.36
CA ILE A 189 -7.16 -0.66 15.17
C ILE A 189 -6.98 -2.17 14.94
N PHE A 190 -7.00 -2.62 13.68
CA PHE A 190 -6.83 -4.05 13.37
C PHE A 190 -5.45 -4.57 13.76
N SER A 191 -4.39 -3.79 13.60
CA SER A 191 -3.04 -4.17 14.04
C SER A 191 -2.96 -4.36 15.56
N VAL A 192 -3.56 -3.45 16.34
CA VAL A 192 -3.62 -3.57 17.81
C VAL A 192 -4.47 -4.78 18.22
N LEU A 193 -5.59 -5.02 17.56
CA LEU A 193 -6.44 -6.19 17.83
C LEU A 193 -5.72 -7.51 17.52
N VAL A 194 -4.95 -7.58 16.43
CA VAL A 194 -4.08 -8.72 16.12
C VAL A 194 -3.09 -8.98 17.25
N LEU A 195 -2.41 -7.94 17.74
CA LEU A 195 -1.44 -8.07 18.84
C LEU A 195 -2.10 -8.57 20.13
N LYS A 196 -3.31 -8.09 20.46
CA LYS A 196 -4.09 -8.57 21.62
C LYS A 196 -4.46 -10.04 21.48
N ASN A 197 -4.99 -10.44 20.33
CA ASN A 197 -5.39 -11.83 20.07
C ASN A 197 -4.18 -12.78 20.08
N LEU A 198 -3.05 -12.35 19.52
CA LEU A 198 -1.82 -13.14 19.51
C LEU A 198 -1.26 -13.35 20.93
N ARG A 199 -1.32 -12.32 21.80
CA ARG A 199 -0.93 -12.45 23.21
C ARG A 199 -1.85 -13.40 23.97
N SER A 200 -3.16 -13.32 23.74
CA SER A 200 -4.15 -14.24 24.32
C SER A 200 -3.89 -15.69 23.90
N LEU A 201 -3.65 -15.92 22.61
CA LEU A 201 -3.32 -17.24 22.09
C LEU A 201 -2.02 -17.79 22.70
N ARG A 202 -0.98 -16.97 22.84
CA ARG A 202 0.28 -17.40 23.46
C ARG A 202 0.13 -17.75 24.94
N ARG A 203 -0.72 -17.04 25.69
CA ARG A 203 -1.01 -17.34 27.10
C ARG A 203 -1.75 -18.67 27.26
N ARG A 204 -2.67 -19.00 26.35
CA ARG A 204 -3.40 -20.27 26.36
C ARG A 204 -2.56 -21.50 25.97
N ILE A 205 -1.45 -21.28 25.24
CA ILE A 205 -0.54 -22.35 24.77
C ILE A 205 0.69 -22.49 25.70
N GLN A 206 0.62 -22.05 26.97
CA GLN A 206 1.67 -22.43 27.91
C GLN A 206 1.72 -23.97 28.03
N PRO A 207 2.91 -24.60 27.98
CA PRO A 207 3.08 -26.05 27.92
C PRO A 207 2.89 -26.73 29.29
N GLY A 208 1.84 -26.34 30.03
CA GLY A 208 1.59 -26.77 31.41
C GLY A 208 0.66 -27.97 31.59
N ARG A 209 0.06 -28.52 30.53
CA ARG A 209 -0.83 -29.68 30.64
C ARG A 209 -0.85 -30.49 29.34
N ARG A 210 0.22 -31.26 29.14
CA ARG A 210 0.33 -32.25 28.04
C ARG A 210 -0.48 -33.53 28.35
N ASN A 211 -1.03 -33.62 29.55
CA ASN A 211 -1.81 -34.76 30.03
C ASN A 211 -3.22 -34.25 30.34
N GLU A 212 -4.09 -34.17 29.33
CA GLU A 212 -5.53 -34.41 29.49
C GLU A 212 -6.29 -34.11 28.18
N VAL A 213 -6.82 -35.19 27.62
CA VAL A 213 -8.06 -35.30 26.85
C VAL A 213 -8.05 -34.83 25.39
N GLU A 214 -8.11 -35.86 24.56
CA GLU A 214 -8.06 -36.02 23.11
C GLU A 214 -9.26 -35.46 22.33
N ASN A 215 -10.13 -34.63 22.92
CA ASN A 215 -11.44 -34.30 22.31
C ASN A 215 -11.72 -32.82 22.01
N HIS A 216 -10.70 -31.94 22.06
CA HIS A 216 -10.89 -30.54 21.65
C HIS A 216 -10.40 -30.29 20.21
N PRO A 217 -11.18 -29.53 19.40
CA PRO A 217 -10.83 -29.26 18.01
C PRO A 217 -9.44 -28.61 17.95
N PRO A 218 -8.60 -28.97 16.96
CA PRO A 218 -7.20 -28.59 16.97
C PRO A 218 -7.08 -27.07 16.97
N ILE A 219 -6.54 -26.53 18.06
CA ILE A 219 -6.11 -25.12 18.13
C ILE A 219 -5.05 -24.96 17.03
N ARG A 220 -5.44 -24.37 15.89
CA ARG A 220 -4.56 -24.19 14.73
C ARG A 220 -3.33 -23.41 15.17
N ILE A 221 -2.19 -24.10 15.20
CA ILE A 221 -0.86 -23.52 15.40
C ILE A 221 -0.67 -22.48 14.30
N ILE A 222 -0.60 -21.19 14.68
CA ILE A 222 -0.25 -20.11 13.73
C ILE A 222 1.08 -20.48 13.10
N ARG A 223 1.07 -20.70 11.78
CA ARG A 223 2.26 -21.11 11.06
C ARG A 223 3.31 -19.99 11.13
N LYS A 224 4.58 -20.36 11.19
CA LYS A 224 5.71 -19.41 11.15
C LYS A 224 5.58 -18.38 10.02
N ARG A 225 5.05 -18.82 8.86
CA ARG A 225 4.75 -17.97 7.70
C ARG A 225 3.76 -16.84 8.01
N ASP A 226 2.66 -17.13 8.72
CA ASP A 226 1.67 -16.11 9.04
C ASP A 226 2.21 -15.09 10.03
N ARG A 227 3.09 -15.51 10.94
CA ARG A 227 3.82 -14.60 11.84
C ARG A 227 4.75 -13.66 11.07
N ASP A 228 5.49 -14.19 10.11
CA ASP A 228 6.38 -13.39 9.28
C ASP A 228 5.59 -12.37 8.43
N LEU A 229 4.45 -12.77 7.85
CA LEU A 229 3.53 -11.86 7.13
C LEU A 229 2.96 -10.77 8.05
N MET A 230 2.52 -11.12 9.26
CA MET A 230 2.03 -10.14 10.23
C MET A 230 3.11 -9.12 10.59
N LYS A 231 4.37 -9.55 10.77
CA LYS A 231 5.48 -8.64 11.06
C LYS A 231 5.73 -7.67 9.91
N MET A 232 5.69 -8.14 8.67
CA MET A 232 5.86 -7.29 7.47
C MET A 232 4.80 -6.20 7.41
N ILE A 233 3.52 -6.59 7.55
CA ILE A 233 2.38 -5.67 7.48
C ILE A 233 2.44 -4.65 8.62
N PHE A 234 2.77 -5.10 9.83
CA PHE A 234 2.87 -4.19 10.98
C PHE A 234 3.91 -3.09 10.76
N ILE A 235 5.11 -3.45 10.31
CA ILE A 235 6.18 -2.47 10.05
C ILE A 235 5.80 -1.55 8.89
N GLU A 236 5.17 -2.08 7.86
CA GLU A 236 4.67 -1.29 6.74
C GLU A 236 3.57 -0.30 7.16
N VAL A 237 2.65 -0.71 8.04
CA VAL A 237 1.61 0.17 8.59
C VAL A 237 2.22 1.29 9.42
N MET A 238 3.21 1.00 10.26
CA MET A 238 3.93 2.03 11.02
C MET A 238 4.59 3.04 10.08
N PHE A 239 5.25 2.57 9.03
CA PHE A 239 5.87 3.44 8.04
C PHE A 239 4.85 4.31 7.30
N TYR A 240 3.71 3.72 6.93
CA TYR A 240 2.61 4.41 6.28
C TYR A 240 1.99 5.49 7.18
N VAL A 241 1.74 5.20 8.46
CA VAL A 241 1.20 6.18 9.40
C VAL A 241 2.16 7.36 9.57
N ILE A 242 3.46 7.11 9.77
CA ILE A 242 4.47 8.15 9.96
C ILE A 242 4.54 9.08 8.74
N THR A 243 4.44 8.54 7.54
CA THR A 243 4.60 9.32 6.30
C THR A 243 3.31 10.02 5.85
N THR A 244 2.14 9.50 6.21
CA THR A 244 0.84 10.08 5.82
C THR A 244 0.22 11.01 6.85
N LEU A 245 0.51 10.83 8.14
CA LEU A 245 -0.04 11.68 9.21
C LEU A 245 0.27 13.17 9.01
N PRO A 246 1.49 13.59 8.62
CA PRO A 246 1.78 15.00 8.38
C PRO A 246 0.91 15.60 7.28
N PHE A 247 0.56 14.82 6.25
CA PHE A 247 -0.33 15.27 5.18
C PHE A 247 -1.75 15.52 5.68
N SER A 248 -2.28 14.64 6.53
CA SER A 248 -3.60 14.83 7.15
C SER A 248 -3.64 16.11 7.99
N VAL A 249 -2.60 16.36 8.80
CA VAL A 249 -2.47 17.58 9.60
C VAL A 249 -2.41 18.82 8.69
N TYR A 250 -1.65 18.73 7.59
CA TYR A 250 -1.57 19.81 6.61
C TYR A 250 -2.92 20.12 5.95
N LEU A 251 -3.75 19.12 5.64
CA LEU A 251 -5.09 19.35 5.09
C LEU A 251 -6.00 20.11 6.07
N VAL A 252 -5.93 19.79 7.37
CA VAL A 252 -6.66 20.52 8.42
C VAL A 252 -6.18 21.97 8.50
N TYR A 253 -4.86 22.18 8.54
CA TYR A 253 -4.27 23.52 8.50
C TYR A 253 -4.72 24.31 7.27
N LYS A 254 -4.73 23.67 6.09
CA LYS A 254 -5.16 24.32 4.84
C LYS A 254 -6.62 24.73 4.92
N LEU A 255 -7.50 23.86 5.41
CA LEU A 255 -8.94 24.14 5.54
C LEU A 255 -9.22 25.32 6.49
N ILE A 256 -8.52 25.38 7.63
CA ILE A 256 -8.69 26.45 8.63
C ILE A 256 -8.17 27.80 8.10
N THR A 257 -7.05 27.77 7.37
CA THR A 257 -6.36 29.00 6.94
C THR A 257 -6.77 29.48 5.55
N ASP A 258 -7.61 28.75 4.82
CA ASP A 258 -8.05 29.09 3.47
C ASP A 258 -8.68 30.49 3.36
N PRO A 259 -9.55 30.94 4.30
CA PRO A 259 -10.17 32.27 4.23
C PRO A 259 -9.20 33.44 4.48
N LEU A 260 -7.97 33.17 4.94
CA LEU A 260 -7.02 34.21 5.32
C LEU A 260 -6.27 34.76 4.10
N ILE A 261 -6.08 36.07 4.04
CA ILE A 261 -5.21 36.70 3.03
C ILE A 261 -3.76 36.31 3.31
N LYS A 262 -3.18 35.49 2.43
CA LYS A 262 -1.80 34.97 2.57
C LYS A 262 -0.82 35.76 1.72
N SER A 263 0.34 36.09 2.30
CA SER A 263 1.47 36.65 1.57
C SER A 263 1.99 35.66 0.50
N GLN A 264 2.64 36.19 -0.54
CA GLN A 264 3.17 35.36 -1.63
C GLN A 264 4.18 34.31 -1.14
N GLN A 265 5.01 34.67 -0.17
CA GLN A 265 5.96 33.74 0.45
C GLN A 265 5.24 32.57 1.13
N ARG A 266 4.20 32.87 1.91
CA ARG A 266 3.42 31.84 2.63
C ARG A 266 2.76 30.88 1.65
N LYS A 267 2.18 31.39 0.56
CA LYS A 267 1.58 30.55 -0.50
C LYS A 267 2.62 29.58 -1.08
N GLN A 268 3.83 30.04 -1.38
CA GLN A 268 4.87 29.16 -1.93
C GLN A 268 5.36 28.09 -0.95
N ILE A 269 5.53 28.44 0.34
CA ILE A 269 5.87 27.47 1.38
C ILE A 269 4.76 26.41 1.49
N GLU A 270 3.50 26.83 1.49
CA GLU A 270 2.36 25.91 1.51
C GLU A 270 2.32 25.02 0.26
N THR A 271 2.59 25.56 -0.93
CA THR A 271 2.71 24.77 -2.17
C THR A 271 3.82 23.73 -2.08
N PHE A 272 5.00 24.11 -1.58
CA PHE A 272 6.11 23.19 -1.39
C PHE A 272 5.80 22.10 -0.38
N ILE A 273 5.23 22.45 0.78
CA ILE A 273 4.81 21.49 1.81
C ILE A 273 3.76 20.53 1.23
N ASN A 274 2.77 21.04 0.49
CA ASN A 274 1.78 20.20 -0.18
C ASN A 274 2.44 19.23 -1.17
N TYR A 275 3.35 19.72 -2.01
CA TYR A 275 4.11 18.88 -2.94
C TYR A 275 4.89 17.79 -2.20
N PHE A 276 5.63 18.16 -1.17
CA PHE A 276 6.47 17.23 -0.40
C PHE A 276 5.63 16.15 0.31
N LEU A 277 4.54 16.55 0.95
CA LEU A 277 3.68 15.62 1.69
C LEU A 277 2.78 14.78 0.77
N GLN A 278 2.09 15.42 -0.18
CA GLN A 278 1.11 14.75 -1.04
C GLN A 278 1.76 13.93 -2.16
N SER A 279 2.88 14.41 -2.71
CA SER A 279 3.55 13.72 -3.82
C SER A 279 4.74 12.94 -3.29
N PHE A 280 5.74 13.62 -2.73
CA PHE A 280 7.01 12.96 -2.42
C PHE A 280 6.89 11.86 -1.35
N MET A 281 6.30 12.16 -0.19
CA MET A 281 6.10 11.18 0.90
C MET A 281 5.08 10.08 0.54
N LEU A 282 4.01 10.44 -0.17
CA LEU A 282 3.00 9.47 -0.57
C LEU A 282 3.53 8.46 -1.59
N TYR A 283 4.28 8.90 -2.61
CA TYR A 283 4.90 7.99 -3.57
C TYR A 283 6.02 7.17 -2.95
N PHE A 284 6.70 7.68 -1.92
CA PHE A 284 7.68 6.89 -1.18
C PHE A 284 7.06 5.61 -0.60
N ASN A 285 5.81 5.68 -0.12
CA ASN A 285 5.07 4.51 0.36
C ASN A 285 4.78 3.45 -0.72
N THR A 286 4.89 3.79 -2.01
CA THR A 286 4.70 2.84 -3.12
C THR A 286 6.00 2.13 -3.49
N ALA A 287 7.17 2.75 -3.22
CA ALA A 287 8.48 2.20 -3.55
C ALA A 287 9.07 1.35 -2.42
N VAL A 288 8.83 1.73 -1.17
CA VAL A 288 9.43 1.12 0.04
C VAL A 288 8.96 -0.32 0.40
N PRO A 289 7.71 -0.76 0.15
CA PRO A 289 7.19 -2.02 0.72
C PRO A 289 8.07 -3.25 0.47
N PHE A 290 8.58 -3.45 -0.75
CA PHE A 290 9.48 -4.57 -1.06
C PHE A 290 10.74 -4.56 -0.18
N TYR A 291 11.35 -3.40 0.03
CA TYR A 291 12.56 -3.27 0.84
C TYR A 291 12.28 -3.57 2.31
N ILE A 292 11.12 -3.14 2.83
CA ILE A 292 10.65 -3.55 4.16
C ILE A 292 10.51 -5.06 4.24
N TYR A 293 9.92 -5.69 3.23
CA TYR A 293 9.69 -7.15 3.21
C TYR A 293 10.99 -7.92 3.24
N VAL A 294 11.96 -7.52 2.42
CA VAL A 294 13.30 -8.14 2.38
C VAL A 294 14.02 -7.93 3.71
N ALA A 295 14.00 -6.73 4.30
CA ALA A 295 14.70 -6.46 5.55
C ALA A 295 14.09 -7.24 6.74
N THR A 296 12.77 -7.29 6.83
CA THR A 296 12.08 -7.68 8.06
C THR A 296 11.70 -9.16 8.15
N SER A 297 11.53 -9.84 7.01
CA SER A 297 10.97 -11.19 6.91
C SER A 297 11.93 -12.22 6.32
N PRO A 298 12.45 -13.15 7.16
CA PRO A 298 13.24 -14.27 6.68
C PRO A 298 12.45 -15.20 5.75
N ALA A 299 11.13 -15.35 5.94
CA ALA A 299 10.30 -16.13 5.02
C ALA A 299 10.25 -15.50 3.63
N PHE A 300 10.03 -14.18 3.54
CA PHE A 300 9.99 -13.49 2.27
C PHE A 300 11.32 -13.64 1.51
N ARG A 301 12.46 -13.50 2.22
CA ARG A 301 13.79 -13.73 1.62
C ARG A 301 13.98 -15.16 1.09
N ARG A 302 13.44 -16.18 1.78
CA ARG A 302 13.50 -17.57 1.30
C ARG A 302 12.68 -17.75 0.02
N GLU A 303 11.48 -17.20 -0.03
CA GLU A 303 10.65 -17.27 -1.25
C GLU A 303 11.28 -16.50 -2.41
N LEU A 304 11.88 -15.33 -2.15
CA LEU A 304 12.61 -14.57 -3.15
C LEU A 304 13.81 -15.36 -3.70
N LYS A 305 14.60 -16.01 -2.83
CA LYS A 305 15.67 -16.91 -3.28
C LYS A 305 15.14 -18.05 -4.15
N ARG A 306 13.99 -18.64 -3.82
CA ARG A 306 13.36 -19.67 -4.65
C ARG A 306 12.95 -19.15 -6.03
N VAL A 307 12.45 -17.91 -6.13
CA VAL A 307 12.18 -17.27 -7.43
C VAL A 307 13.45 -17.22 -8.26
N PHE A 308 14.55 -16.71 -7.70
CA PHE A 308 15.83 -16.63 -8.41
C PHE A 308 16.37 -17.99 -8.83
N ILE A 309 16.29 -19.01 -7.96
CA ILE A 309 16.71 -20.38 -8.29
C ILE A 309 15.86 -20.94 -9.45
N LYS A 310 14.53 -20.75 -9.42
CA LYS A 310 13.64 -21.19 -10.50
C LYS A 310 13.91 -20.49 -11.82
N LEU A 311 14.14 -19.17 -11.79
CA LEU A 311 14.51 -18.40 -12.98
C LEU A 311 15.86 -18.87 -13.55
N TYR A 312 16.87 -19.05 -12.70
CA TYR A 312 18.18 -19.53 -13.11
C TYR A 312 18.14 -20.94 -13.71
N ALA A 313 17.41 -21.86 -13.07
CA ALA A 313 17.23 -23.21 -13.58
C ALA A 313 16.49 -23.24 -14.92
N GLY A 314 15.45 -22.40 -15.07
CA GLY A 314 14.74 -22.22 -16.35
C GLY A 314 15.65 -21.72 -17.46
N MET A 315 16.55 -20.77 -17.17
CA MET A 315 17.53 -20.26 -18.15
C MET A 315 18.61 -21.27 -18.50
N THR A 316 19.02 -22.13 -17.54
CA THR A 316 20.11 -23.10 -17.73
C THR A 316 19.65 -24.48 -18.16
N GLY A 317 18.33 -24.70 -18.32
CA GLY A 317 17.76 -26.01 -18.65
C GLY A 317 17.97 -27.09 -17.58
N LYS A 318 18.49 -26.74 -16.39
CA LYS A 318 18.71 -27.70 -15.30
C LYS A 318 17.38 -28.00 -14.62
N GLN A 319 16.95 -29.25 -14.64
CA GLN A 319 15.81 -29.70 -13.83
C GLN A 319 16.12 -29.48 -12.33
N ILE A 320 15.32 -28.65 -11.66
CA ILE A 320 15.35 -28.56 -10.20
C ILE A 320 14.72 -29.87 -9.68
N ARG A 321 15.52 -30.70 -9.01
CA ARG A 321 14.97 -31.73 -8.12
C ARG A 321 14.25 -30.99 -6.98
N ASP A 322 12.93 -31.02 -6.99
CA ASP A 322 12.11 -30.48 -5.89
C ASP A 322 12.41 -31.26 -4.60
N GLU A 323 13.31 -30.75 -3.76
CA GLU A 323 13.64 -31.27 -2.42
C GLU A 323 12.48 -31.17 -1.42
N GLN A 324 11.27 -30.81 -1.85
CA GLN A 324 10.11 -30.68 -0.97
C GLN A 324 9.38 -32.00 -0.69
N HIS A 325 9.66 -33.09 -1.42
CA HIS A 325 9.02 -34.37 -1.12
C HIS A 325 9.70 -35.15 0.03
N THR A 326 10.96 -34.89 0.35
CA THR A 326 11.72 -35.69 1.34
C THR A 326 11.50 -35.30 2.80
N ARG A 327 10.86 -34.17 3.10
CA ARG A 327 10.55 -33.74 4.49
C ARG A 327 9.15 -34.13 4.98
N GLY A 328 8.32 -34.74 4.13
CA GLY A 328 6.98 -35.21 4.49
C GLY A 328 6.89 -36.71 4.80
N MET A 329 7.91 -37.50 4.45
CA MET A 329 7.86 -38.98 4.55
C MET A 329 8.78 -39.58 5.61
N THR A 330 9.50 -38.78 6.41
CA THR A 330 10.44 -39.30 7.43
C THR A 330 9.81 -39.54 8.82
N THR A 331 8.48 -39.50 8.96
CA THR A 331 7.82 -39.63 10.27
C THR A 331 6.74 -40.71 10.35
N ILE A 332 6.77 -41.75 9.50
CA ILE A 332 5.97 -42.96 9.70
C ILE A 332 6.78 -44.17 9.23
N ALA A 333 7.74 -44.59 10.06
CA ALA A 333 8.25 -45.96 10.11
C ALA A 333 9.34 -45.99 11.18
N ARG A 334 8.99 -46.38 12.40
CA ARG A 334 9.82 -47.21 13.25
C ARG A 334 8.90 -48.06 14.14
N PRO A 335 9.27 -49.34 14.33
CA PRO A 335 8.38 -50.45 14.68
C PRO A 335 7.77 -50.36 16.07
#